data_AF-A0AA35L7M8-F1
#
_entry.id   AF-A0AA35L7M8-F1
#
_cell.length_a   1.000
_cell.length_b   1.000
_cell.length_c   1.000
_cell.angle_alpha   90.00
_cell.angle_beta   90.00
_cell.angle_gamma   90.00
#
_symmetry.space_group_name_H-M   'P 1'
#
loop_
_entity.id
_entity.type
_entity.pdbx_description
1 polymer ?
#
loop_
_entity_poly.entity_id
_entity_poly.type
_entity_poly.pdbx_seq_one_letter_code
_entity_poly.pdbx_strand_id
1 'polypeptide(L)'
;MKLPFLFLSLLTAPLYVRSSVQLMESGPRTATPGGSFRLTCTISGYSVSSSLWDWIRQSPGKGLEWLGEIDWDGSKWRIDYAPSLQGRITLSADASSNEYYLELRSLTAADTATYYCARRPQ
;
A
#
# COMPACT_ATOMS: atom_id res chain seq x y z
N MET A 1 -2.20 -37.14 -53.22
CA MET A 1 -2.09 -37.59 -51.81
C MET A 1 -1.64 -36.39 -51.00
N LYS A 2 -2.47 -36.01 -50.01
CA LYS A 2 -2.38 -34.81 -49.19
C LYS A 2 -1.26 -34.98 -48.16
N LEU A 3 -0.50 -33.92 -47.85
CA LEU A 3 -0.06 -33.69 -46.47
C LEU A 3 -0.14 -32.19 -46.17
N PRO A 4 -0.87 -31.79 -45.11
CA PRO A 4 -1.39 -30.45 -44.94
C PRO A 4 -0.42 -29.52 -44.17
N PHE A 5 -0.62 -28.22 -44.38
CA PHE A 5 -0.22 -27.08 -43.57
C PHE A 5 0.39 -27.37 -42.18
N LEU A 6 1.68 -27.09 -42.03
CA LEU A 6 2.26 -26.70 -40.74
C LEU A 6 2.49 -25.19 -40.78
N PHE A 7 1.45 -24.43 -40.42
CA PHE A 7 1.59 -23.03 -40.03
C PHE A 7 2.39 -22.99 -38.72
N LEU A 8 3.69 -22.69 -38.81
CA LEU A 8 4.50 -22.41 -37.63
C LEU A 8 4.24 -20.95 -37.21
N SER A 9 3.09 -20.66 -36.61
CA SER A 9 2.89 -19.39 -35.93
C SER A 9 3.64 -19.42 -34.60
N LEU A 10 4.90 -19.00 -34.62
CA LEU A 10 5.60 -18.55 -33.43
C LEU A 10 4.91 -17.26 -32.94
N LEU A 11 3.85 -17.39 -32.15
CA LEU A 11 3.54 -16.34 -31.18
C LEU A 11 4.66 -16.42 -30.13
N THR A 12 5.77 -15.74 -30.41
CA THR A 12 6.65 -15.32 -29.33
C THR A 12 5.84 -14.35 -28.49
N ALA A 13 5.16 -14.85 -27.46
CA ALA A 13 4.72 -13.99 -26.38
C ALA A 13 5.99 -13.29 -25.88
N PRO A 14 6.14 -11.96 -25.99
CA PRO A 14 7.26 -11.31 -25.35
C PRO A 14 7.13 -11.67 -23.87
N LEU A 15 8.14 -12.34 -23.32
CA LEU A 15 8.29 -12.53 -21.88
C LEU A 15 8.49 -11.16 -21.27
N TYR A 16 7.42 -10.39 -21.16
CA TYR A 16 7.42 -9.11 -20.51
C TYR A 16 7.24 -9.39 -19.02
N VAL A 17 8.29 -9.95 -18.40
CA VAL A 17 8.38 -9.96 -16.94
C VAL A 17 8.65 -8.53 -16.52
N ARG A 18 7.60 -7.72 -16.35
CA ARG A 18 7.71 -6.57 -15.45
C ARG A 18 7.66 -7.14 -14.04
N SER A 19 8.82 -7.30 -13.41
CA SER A 19 8.85 -7.24 -11.95
C SER A 19 8.55 -5.78 -11.56
N SER A 20 7.27 -5.41 -11.59
CA SER A 20 6.80 -4.12 -11.09
C SER A 20 6.43 -4.29 -9.64
N VAL A 21 6.94 -3.41 -8.77
CA VAL A 21 6.45 -3.31 -7.40
C VAL A 21 4.95 -3.01 -7.45
N GLN A 22 4.16 -3.77 -6.69
CA GLN A 22 2.72 -3.58 -6.56
C GLN A 22 2.37 -3.34 -5.09
N LEU A 23 1.45 -2.42 -4.88
CA LEU A 23 0.91 -2.05 -3.59
C LEU A 23 -0.60 -2.28 -3.65
N MET A 24 -1.13 -3.03 -2.69
CA MET A 24 -2.54 -3.40 -2.65
C MET A 24 -3.15 -3.02 -1.31
N GLU A 25 -3.94 -1.95 -1.29
CA GLU A 25 -4.70 -1.54 -0.11
C GLU A 25 -5.90 -2.45 0.14
N SER A 26 -6.13 -2.78 1.41
CA SER A 26 -7.31 -3.51 1.87
C SER A 26 -7.73 -3.06 3.27
N GLY A 27 -8.99 -3.30 3.62
CA GLY A 27 -9.55 -2.97 4.92
C GLY A 27 -11.06 -2.69 4.88
N PRO A 28 -11.65 -2.27 6.01
CA PRO A 28 -13.07 -1.94 6.09
C PRO A 28 -13.44 -0.79 5.15
N ARG A 29 -14.52 -0.96 4.38
CA ARG A 29 -15.07 0.11 3.52
C ARG A 29 -15.98 1.09 4.26
N THR A 30 -16.46 0.68 5.42
CA THR A 30 -17.38 1.45 6.27
C THR A 30 -16.95 1.26 7.71
N ALA A 31 -17.04 2.32 8.50
CA ALA A 31 -16.72 2.30 9.92
C ALA A 31 -17.70 3.18 10.70
N THR A 32 -17.83 2.91 11.99
CA THR A 32 -18.71 3.66 12.89
C THR A 32 -18.00 4.89 13.45
N PRO A 33 -18.71 6.04 13.59
CA PRO A 33 -18.18 7.19 14.30
C PRO A 33 -17.69 6.81 15.71
N GLY A 34 -16.54 7.35 16.12
CA GLY A 34 -15.89 7.04 17.40
C GLY A 34 -15.17 5.69 17.45
N GLY A 35 -15.40 4.80 16.47
CA GLY A 35 -14.73 3.51 16.37
C GLY A 35 -13.28 3.62 15.87
N SER A 36 -12.73 2.47 15.47
CA SER A 36 -11.42 2.36 14.84
C SER A 36 -11.48 1.47 13.60
N PHE A 37 -10.51 1.64 12.69
CA PHE A 37 -10.31 0.74 11.57
C PHE A 37 -8.83 0.58 11.29
N ARG A 38 -8.47 -0.59 10.78
CA ARG A 38 -7.12 -0.92 10.33
C ARG A 38 -7.15 -1.17 8.82
N LEU A 39 -6.32 -0.42 8.12
CA LEU A 39 -5.98 -0.66 6.73
C LEU A 39 -4.68 -1.45 6.64
N THR A 40 -4.58 -2.25 5.58
CA THR A 40 -3.40 -3.04 5.24
C THR A 40 -2.95 -2.65 3.83
N CYS A 41 -1.66 -2.49 3.63
CA CYS A 41 -1.05 -2.42 2.31
C CYS A 41 -0.13 -3.63 2.14
N THR A 42 -0.49 -4.51 1.21
CA THR A 42 0.31 -5.69 0.86
C THR A 42 1.28 -5.33 -0.26
N ILE A 43 2.56 -5.63 -0.07
CA ILE A 43 3.62 -5.30 -1.02
C ILE A 43 3.97 -6.57 -1.81
N SER A 44 4.06 -6.44 -3.13
CA SER A 44 4.53 -7.50 -4.03
C SER A 44 5.68 -7.00 -4.91
N GLY A 45 6.66 -7.86 -5.16
CA GLY A 45 7.85 -7.50 -5.98
C GLY A 45 8.87 -6.60 -5.28
N TYR A 46 8.73 -6.36 -3.98
CA TYR A 46 9.67 -5.61 -3.14
C TYR A 46 9.55 -6.02 -1.67
N SER A 47 10.54 -5.70 -0.83
CA SER A 47 10.48 -5.99 0.60
C SER A 47 10.06 -4.77 1.41
N VAL A 48 9.15 -4.94 2.36
CA VAL A 48 8.69 -3.88 3.29
C VAL A 48 9.84 -3.30 4.13
N SER A 49 10.92 -4.03 4.35
CA SER A 49 12.09 -3.55 5.10
C SER A 49 13.15 -2.84 4.24
N SER A 50 12.88 -2.56 2.97
CA SER A 50 13.87 -2.05 2.00
C SER A 50 13.49 -0.71 1.34
N SER A 51 12.48 0.00 1.86
CA SER A 51 12.04 1.33 1.39
C SER A 51 11.45 2.10 2.56
N LEU A 52 11.14 3.37 2.31
CA LEU A 52 10.15 4.07 3.09
C LEU A 52 8.75 3.93 2.48
N TRP A 53 7.74 3.83 3.34
CA TRP A 53 6.35 3.60 2.96
C TRP A 53 5.45 4.64 3.59
N ASP A 54 4.70 5.35 2.77
CA ASP A 54 3.78 6.38 3.22
C ASP A 54 2.34 5.90 3.20
N TRP A 55 1.57 6.34 4.18
CA TRP A 55 0.12 6.42 4.08
C TRP A 55 -0.31 7.84 3.72
N ILE A 56 -1.15 7.94 2.70
CA ILE A 56 -1.70 9.19 2.18
C ILE A 56 -3.22 9.04 2.12
N ARG A 57 -3.98 10.10 2.41
CA ARG A 57 -5.42 10.12 2.16
C ARG A 57 -5.84 11.26 1.27
N GLN A 58 -6.95 11.07 0.58
CA GLN A 58 -7.63 12.10 -0.19
C GLN A 58 -9.09 12.20 0.24
N SER A 59 -9.44 13.26 0.96
CA SER A 59 -10.84 13.55 1.26
C SER A 59 -11.58 14.06 0.01
N PRO A 60 -12.90 13.84 -0.11
CA PRO A 60 -13.69 14.38 -1.22
C PRO A 60 -13.50 15.90 -1.38
N GLY A 61 -13.15 16.33 -2.60
CA GLY A 61 -12.92 17.74 -2.93
C GLY A 61 -11.65 18.35 -2.34
N LYS A 62 -10.75 17.56 -1.74
CA LYS A 62 -9.46 18.02 -1.19
C LYS A 62 -8.28 17.39 -1.93
N GLY A 63 -7.10 17.99 -1.74
CA GLY A 63 -5.82 17.42 -2.18
C GLY A 63 -5.40 16.20 -1.35
N LEU A 64 -4.24 15.64 -1.70
CA LEU A 64 -3.59 14.57 -0.94
C LEU A 64 -3.06 15.12 0.38
N GLU A 65 -3.32 14.39 1.46
CA GLU A 65 -2.81 14.64 2.80
C GLU A 65 -1.93 13.46 3.23
N TRP A 66 -0.66 13.73 3.51
CA TRP A 66 0.26 12.75 4.07
C TRP A 66 -0.10 12.48 5.53
N LEU A 67 -0.16 11.20 5.93
CA LEU A 67 -0.52 10.79 7.29
C LEU A 67 0.69 10.40 8.12
N GLY A 68 1.65 9.74 7.49
CA GLY A 68 2.84 9.26 8.14
C GLY A 68 3.62 8.31 7.26
N GLU A 69 4.82 7.98 7.71
CA GLU A 69 5.78 7.11 7.05
C GLU A 69 6.27 6.04 8.02
N ILE A 70 6.61 4.87 7.47
CA ILE A 70 7.31 3.82 8.18
C ILE A 70 8.46 3.27 7.33
N ASP A 71 9.65 3.13 7.92
CA ASP A 71 10.81 2.51 7.29
C ASP A 71 11.60 1.63 8.28
N TRP A 72 12.37 0.68 7.75
CA TRP A 72 13.22 -0.19 8.54
C TRP A 72 14.66 0.32 8.54
N ASP A 73 15.23 0.50 9.74
CA ASP A 73 16.59 1.03 9.86
C ASP A 73 17.71 -0.01 9.99
N GLY A 74 17.36 -1.29 9.88
CA GLY A 74 18.25 -2.41 10.15
C GLY A 74 18.03 -3.04 11.52
N SER A 75 17.43 -2.32 12.48
CA SER A 75 17.24 -2.78 13.86
C SER A 75 15.80 -2.64 14.37
N LYS A 76 15.11 -1.59 13.96
CA LYS A 76 13.72 -1.30 14.36
C LYS A 76 13.00 -0.54 13.25
N TRP A 77 11.67 -0.55 13.34
CA TRP A 77 10.82 0.31 12.55
C TRP A 77 10.92 1.75 13.07
N ARG A 78 11.23 2.69 12.17
CA ARG A 78 11.12 4.12 12.41
C ARG A 78 9.81 4.61 11.82
N ILE A 79 9.17 5.53 12.52
CA ILE A 79 7.84 6.01 12.18
C ILE A 79 7.81 7.51 12.39
N ASP A 80 7.34 8.21 11.36
CA ASP A 80 7.03 9.63 11.43
C ASP A 80 5.55 9.85 11.13
N TYR A 81 4.94 10.81 11.82
CA TYR A 81 3.51 11.11 11.68
C TYR A 81 3.31 12.56 11.24
N ALA A 82 2.22 12.81 10.52
CA ALA A 82 1.71 14.15 10.35
C ALA A 82 1.35 14.74 11.72
N PRO A 83 1.83 15.95 12.07
CA PRO A 83 1.58 16.53 13.39
C PRO A 83 0.09 16.64 13.76
N SER A 84 -0.78 16.85 12.78
CA SER A 84 -2.24 16.94 12.94
C SER A 84 -2.92 15.62 13.36
N LEU A 85 -2.23 14.49 13.19
CA LEU A 85 -2.78 13.14 13.38
C LEU A 85 -2.06 12.35 14.46
N GLN A 86 -1.04 12.95 15.08
CA GLN A 86 -0.28 12.33 16.17
C GLN A 86 -1.22 11.94 17.32
N GLY A 87 -1.12 10.69 17.76
CA GLY A 87 -1.96 10.12 18.83
C GLY A 87 -3.32 9.58 18.37
N ARG A 88 -3.78 9.87 17.15
CA ARG A 88 -4.98 9.22 16.57
C ARG A 88 -4.67 8.05 15.65
N ILE A 89 -3.45 8.03 15.10
CA ILE A 89 -3.04 7.03 14.12
C ILE A 89 -1.85 6.22 14.64
N THR A 90 -1.82 4.94 14.27
CA THR A 90 -0.70 4.04 14.54
C THR A 90 -0.27 3.42 13.22
N LEU A 91 1.03 3.49 12.93
CA LEU A 91 1.66 2.78 11.82
C LEU A 91 2.41 1.56 12.35
N SER A 92 2.39 0.47 11.60
CA SER A 92 3.14 -0.74 11.93
C SER A 92 3.42 -1.55 10.65
N ALA A 93 4.38 -2.47 10.71
CA ALA A 93 4.73 -3.33 9.59
C ALA A 93 5.04 -4.75 10.05
N ASP A 94 4.80 -5.72 9.17
CA ASP A 94 5.11 -7.13 9.34
C ASP A 94 5.91 -7.62 8.13
N ALA A 95 7.20 -7.88 8.37
CA ALA A 95 8.10 -8.37 7.34
C ALA A 95 7.80 -9.82 6.90
N SER A 96 7.10 -10.61 7.73
CA SER A 96 6.76 -11.99 7.41
C SER A 96 5.63 -12.09 6.38
N SER A 97 4.64 -11.21 6.46
CA SER A 97 3.57 -11.09 5.46
C SER A 97 3.90 -10.09 4.34
N ASN A 98 4.97 -9.31 4.50
CA ASN A 98 5.36 -8.23 3.60
C ASN A 98 4.27 -7.15 3.49
N GLU A 99 3.75 -6.75 4.64
CA GLU A 99 2.63 -5.82 4.78
C GLU A 99 2.96 -4.69 5.75
N TYR A 100 2.29 -3.56 5.56
CA TYR A 100 2.26 -2.49 6.55
C TYR A 100 0.86 -1.92 6.72
N TYR A 101 0.62 -1.33 7.88
CA TYR A 101 -0.72 -1.09 8.39
C TYR A 101 -0.87 0.34 8.88
N LEU A 102 -2.07 0.90 8.66
CA LEU A 102 -2.55 2.13 9.27
C LEU A 102 -3.73 1.78 10.16
N GLU A 103 -3.60 2.01 11.46
CA GLU A 103 -4.74 1.99 12.38
C GLU A 103 -5.15 3.42 12.70
N LEU A 104 -6.43 3.74 12.47
CA LEU A 104 -7.02 5.02 12.85
C LEU A 104 -8.02 4.80 13.99
N ARG A 105 -7.99 5.66 14.99
CA ARG A 105 -8.88 5.61 16.16
C ARG A 105 -9.73 6.87 16.29
N SER A 106 -10.83 6.76 17.03
CA SER A 106 -11.75 7.87 17.31
C SER A 106 -12.24 8.53 16.01
N LEU A 107 -12.82 7.70 15.14
CA LEU A 107 -13.20 8.11 13.79
C LEU A 107 -14.23 9.24 13.78
N THR A 108 -14.02 10.19 12.89
CA THR A 108 -14.94 11.30 12.62
C THR A 108 -15.33 11.34 11.15
N ALA A 109 -16.34 12.13 10.80
CA ALA A 109 -16.72 12.33 9.40
C ALA A 109 -15.55 12.86 8.54
N ALA A 110 -14.62 13.61 9.15
CA ALA A 110 -13.44 14.14 8.47
C ALA A 110 -12.44 13.05 8.02
N ASP A 111 -12.54 11.84 8.58
CA ASP A 111 -11.71 10.69 8.21
C ASP A 111 -12.27 9.92 6.99
N THR A 112 -13.40 10.38 6.43
CA THR A 112 -13.93 9.85 5.16
C THR A 112 -13.03 10.30 4.01
N ALA A 113 -12.29 9.36 3.45
CA ALA A 113 -11.30 9.61 2.41
C ALA A 113 -11.01 8.32 1.62
N THR A 114 -10.40 8.47 0.46
CA THR A 114 -9.66 7.36 -0.16
C THR A 114 -8.27 7.32 0.45
N TYR A 115 -7.80 6.14 0.82
CA TYR A 115 -6.49 5.92 1.43
C TYR A 115 -5.59 5.22 0.42
N TYR A 116 -4.36 5.71 0.32
CA TYR A 116 -3.35 5.25 -0.60
C TYR A 116 -2.11 4.88 0.17
N CYS A 117 -1.50 3.80 -0.26
CA CYS A 117 -0.22 3.37 0.23
C CYS A 117 0.82 3.66 -0.87
N ALA A 118 1.94 4.28 -0.51
CA ALA A 118 2.92 4.78 -1.47
C ALA A 118 4.33 4.37 -1.07
N ARG A 119 5.19 4.19 -2.08
CA ARG A 119 6.61 3.90 -1.90
C ARG A 119 7.40 5.18 -2.12
N ARG A 120 8.26 5.54 -1.16
CA ARG A 120 9.36 6.47 -1.38
C ARG A 120 10.69 5.71 -1.45
N PRO A 121 11.47 5.88 -2.52
CA PRO A 121 12.86 5.41 -2.54
C PRO A 121 13.64 6.11 -1.42
N GLN A 122 14.44 5.32 -0.68
CA GLN A 122 15.48 5.84 0.21
C GLN A 122 16.66 6.38 -0.59
#